data_AF-A0A1Y4G5V4-F1
#
_entry.id   AF-A0A1Y4G5V4-F1
#
_cell.length_a   1.000
_cell.length_b   1.000
_cell.length_c   1.000
_cell.angle_alpha   90.00
_cell.angle_beta   90.00
_cell.angle_gamma   90.00
#
_symmetry.space_group_name_H-M   'P 1'
#
loop_
_entity.id
_entity.type
_entity.pdbx_description
1 polymer ?
#
loop_
_entity_poly.entity_id
_entity_poly.type
_entity_poly.pdbx_seq_one_letter_code
_entity_poly.pdbx_strand_id
1 'polypeptide(L)'
;MAELTDEQIAREREFLEGIPRINIGALLIPPIWGPAHGFWASILFYPVWLFADNIFYAAVTERTPLSIVLAVAVFATLLAGTVAFSLIGQPFAAHRAASMGRGKEEYLRRERVWAVVGAVVALAVVALATYYNLVLRPTAGA
;
A
#
# COMPACT_ATOMS: atom_id res chain seq x y z
N MET A 1 -11.82 -9.61 -23.64
CA MET A 1 -11.51 -8.23 -23.20
C MET A 1 -12.18 -7.32 -24.22
N ALA A 2 -13.25 -6.60 -23.85
CA ALA A 2 -13.82 -5.62 -24.76
C ALA A 2 -12.87 -4.41 -24.79
N GLU A 3 -12.37 -4.03 -25.96
CA GLU A 3 -11.56 -2.82 -26.12
C GLU A 3 -12.42 -1.59 -25.81
N LEU A 4 -11.89 -0.67 -25.00
CA LEU A 4 -12.55 0.60 -24.72
C LEU A 4 -12.56 1.44 -25.99
N THR A 5 -13.66 2.14 -26.27
CA THR A 5 -13.71 3.09 -27.37
C THR A 5 -12.86 4.32 -27.06
N ASP A 6 -12.36 5.01 -28.09
CA ASP A 6 -11.56 6.23 -27.93
C ASP A 6 -12.27 7.30 -27.09
N GLU A 7 -13.60 7.41 -27.22
CA GLU A 7 -14.43 8.29 -26.40
C GLU A 7 -14.42 7.90 -24.92
N GLN A 8 -14.44 6.60 -24.60
CA GLN A 8 -14.34 6.14 -23.21
C GLN A 8 -12.97 6.47 -22.62
N ILE A 9 -11.91 6.32 -23.40
CA ILE A 9 -10.55 6.67 -22.99
C ILE A 9 -10.41 8.18 -22.77
N ALA A 10 -11.00 8.99 -23.65
CA ALA A 10 -10.99 10.45 -23.52
C ALA A 10 -11.71 10.91 -22.26
N ARG A 11 -12.92 10.38 -21.99
CA ARG A 11 -13.68 10.67 -20.77
C ARG A 11 -12.94 10.27 -19.50
N GLU A 12 -12.27 9.11 -19.51
CA GLU A 12 -11.48 8.67 -18.37
C GLU A 12 -10.27 9.59 -18.12
N ARG A 13 -9.60 10.03 -19.19
CA ARG A 13 -8.48 10.97 -19.09
C ARG A 13 -8.92 12.33 -18.55
N GLU A 14 -10.06 12.84 -19.01
CA GLU A 14 -10.64 14.09 -18.52
C GLU A 14 -11.03 13.98 -17.04
N PHE A 15 -11.67 12.87 -16.65
CA PHE A 15 -12.02 12.62 -15.25
C PHE A 15 -10.79 12.57 -14.33
N LEU A 16 -9.73 11.87 -14.77
CA LEU A 16 -8.49 11.70 -14.00
C LEU A 16 -7.54 12.88 -14.10
N GLU A 17 -7.82 13.88 -14.94
CA GLU A 17 -6.97 15.05 -15.09
C GLU A 17 -6.73 15.70 -13.73
N GLY A 18 -5.48 16.06 -13.40
CA GLY A 18 -5.13 16.67 -12.11
C GLY A 18 -5.23 15.74 -10.88
N ILE A 19 -5.60 14.46 -11.04
CA ILE A 19 -5.49 13.45 -10.00
C ILE A 19 -4.09 12.83 -10.06
N PRO A 20 -3.32 12.80 -8.95
CA PRO A 20 -2.01 12.15 -8.93
C PRO A 20 -2.11 10.68 -9.33
N ARG A 21 -1.17 10.17 -10.14
CA ARG A 21 -1.21 8.76 -10.57
C ARG A 21 -0.97 7.78 -9.42
N ILE A 22 -0.13 8.15 -8.46
CA ILE A 22 0.21 7.34 -7.28
C ILE A 22 -0.56 7.89 -6.08
N ASN A 23 -1.31 7.02 -5.42
CA ASN A 23 -1.93 7.32 -4.14
C ASN A 23 -0.94 7.06 -2.99
N ILE A 24 -0.50 8.12 -2.32
CA ILE A 24 0.44 7.98 -1.20
C ILE A 24 -0.16 7.23 -0.01
N GLY A 25 -1.46 7.42 0.27
CA GLY A 25 -2.15 6.65 1.32
C GLY A 25 -2.17 5.15 1.01
N ALA A 26 -2.56 4.78 -0.22
CA ALA A 26 -2.58 3.39 -0.66
C ALA A 26 -1.18 2.76 -0.71
N LEU A 27 -0.15 3.56 -1.01
CA LEU A 27 1.24 3.12 -1.06
C LEU A 27 1.79 2.81 0.33
N LEU A 28 1.49 3.67 1.32
CA LEU A 28 2.09 3.58 2.65
C LEU A 28 1.32 2.67 3.60
N ILE A 29 -0.01 2.70 3.52
CA ILE A 29 -0.89 1.93 4.40
C ILE A 29 -1.99 1.19 3.60
N PRO A 30 -1.62 0.35 2.61
CA PRO A 30 -2.58 -0.41 1.80
C PRO A 30 -3.68 -1.13 2.61
N PRO A 31 -3.41 -1.83 3.73
CA PRO A 31 -4.46 -2.54 4.48
C PRO A 31 -5.41 -1.63 5.26
N ILE A 32 -5.14 -0.33 5.36
CA ILE A 32 -6.00 0.64 6.06
C ILE A 32 -6.69 1.55 5.04
N TRP A 33 -5.91 2.11 4.11
CA TRP A 33 -6.45 2.95 3.05
C TRP A 33 -7.39 2.15 2.14
N GLY A 34 -7.02 0.92 1.77
CA GLY A 34 -7.81 0.12 0.84
C GLY A 34 -9.24 -0.16 1.33
N PRO A 35 -9.47 -0.67 2.55
CA PRO A 35 -10.83 -0.90 3.06
C PRO A 35 -11.64 0.39 3.22
N ALA A 36 -10.99 1.50 3.61
CA ALA A 36 -11.64 2.81 3.66
C ALA A 36 -12.17 3.28 2.29
N HIS A 37 -11.59 2.77 1.21
CA HIS A 37 -12.01 3.04 -0.18
C HIS A 37 -12.75 1.87 -0.83
N GLY A 38 -13.15 0.86 -0.06
CA GLY A 38 -13.96 -0.27 -0.51
C GLY A 38 -13.18 -1.48 -1.02
N PHE A 39 -11.84 -1.46 -0.98
CA PHE A 39 -10.98 -2.60 -1.34
C PHE A 39 -10.76 -3.52 -0.14
N TRP A 40 -11.80 -4.17 0.38
CA TRP A 40 -11.71 -4.98 1.61
C TRP A 40 -10.64 -6.08 1.55
N ALA A 41 -10.38 -6.66 0.38
CA ALA A 41 -9.32 -7.66 0.19
C ALA A 41 -7.91 -7.16 0.53
N SER A 42 -7.68 -5.84 0.51
CA SER A 42 -6.38 -5.26 0.91
C SER A 42 -6.03 -5.47 2.39
N ILE A 43 -6.97 -5.89 3.25
CA ILE A 43 -6.66 -6.35 4.62
C ILE A 43 -5.63 -7.50 4.59
N LEU A 44 -5.58 -8.29 3.52
CA LEU A 44 -4.60 -9.36 3.32
C LEU A 44 -3.16 -8.85 3.23
N PHE A 45 -2.91 -7.54 3.10
CA PHE A 45 -1.57 -6.99 3.27
C PHE A 45 -1.01 -7.21 4.67
N TYR A 46 -1.84 -7.28 5.73
CA TYR A 46 -1.34 -7.55 7.08
C TYR A 46 -0.61 -8.90 7.21
N PRO A 47 -1.19 -10.06 6.83
CA PRO A 47 -0.44 -11.31 6.86
C PRO A 47 0.75 -11.32 5.88
N VAL A 48 0.66 -10.63 4.74
CA VAL A 48 1.80 -10.47 3.81
C VAL A 48 2.94 -9.68 4.46
N TRP A 49 2.63 -8.61 5.19
CA TRP A 49 3.60 -7.82 5.94
C TRP A 49 4.26 -8.63 7.06
N LEU A 50 3.47 -9.41 7.81
CA LEU A 50 4.01 -10.33 8.82
C LEU A 50 4.94 -11.37 8.20
N PHE A 51 4.57 -11.94 7.06
CA PHE A 51 5.44 -12.86 6.33
C PHE A 51 6.75 -12.17 5.91
N ALA A 52 6.67 -10.98 5.31
CA ALA A 52 7.84 -10.23 4.88
C ALA A 52 8.76 -9.87 6.06
N ASP A 53 8.20 -9.41 7.18
CA ASP A 53 8.94 -9.07 8.39
C ASP A 53 9.75 -10.28 8.93
N ASN A 54 9.16 -11.47 8.91
CA ASN A 54 9.86 -12.70 9.29
C ASN A 54 11.03 -13.04 8.36
N ILE A 55 10.86 -12.85 7.05
CA ILE A 55 11.93 -13.10 6.07
C ILE A 55 13.06 -12.07 6.24
N PHE A 56 12.73 -10.80 6.47
CA PHE A 56 13.73 -9.76 6.73
C PHE A 56 14.50 -10.01 8.03
N TYR A 57 13.79 -10.41 9.09
CA TYR A 57 14.42 -10.80 10.35
C TYR A 57 15.41 -11.96 10.13
N ALA A 58 14.99 -13.03 9.43
CA ALA A 58 15.85 -14.19 9.14
C ALA A 58 17.10 -13.80 8.33
N ALA A 59 16.98 -12.85 7.39
CA ALA A 59 18.14 -12.37 6.64
C ALA A 59 19.17 -11.65 7.53
N VAL A 60 18.73 -10.96 8.58
CA VAL A 60 19.61 -10.26 9.53
C VAL A 60 20.22 -11.22 10.56
N THR A 61 19.47 -12.23 11.01
CA THR A 61 19.93 -13.19 12.04
C THR A 61 20.79 -14.31 11.44
N GLU A 62 20.30 -14.99 10.41
CA GLU A 62 20.96 -16.18 9.85
C GLU A 62 22.07 -15.83 8.86
N ARG A 63 21.91 -14.73 8.11
CA ARG A 63 22.90 -14.20 7.15
C ARG A 63 23.37 -15.20 6.11
N THR A 64 22.56 -16.21 5.81
CA THR A 64 22.85 -17.18 4.74
C THR A 64 22.56 -16.58 3.37
N PRO A 65 23.20 -17.07 2.29
CA PRO A 65 22.86 -16.63 0.94
C PRO A 65 21.37 -16.80 0.61
N LEU A 66 20.76 -17.92 1.03
CA LEU A 66 19.34 -18.18 0.81
C LEU A 66 18.44 -17.14 1.51
N SER A 67 18.67 -16.85 2.78
CA SER A 67 17.87 -15.87 3.52
C SER A 67 17.97 -14.47 2.93
N ILE A 68 19.15 -14.07 2.45
CA ILE A 68 19.36 -12.77 1.79
C ILE A 68 18.62 -12.73 0.45
N VAL A 69 18.75 -13.77 -0.37
CA VAL A 69 18.05 -13.84 -1.67
C VAL A 69 16.53 -13.79 -1.50
N LEU A 70 15.99 -14.54 -0.53
CA LEU A 70 14.57 -14.52 -0.23
C LEU A 70 14.11 -13.13 0.26
N ALA A 71 14.87 -12.47 1.13
CA ALA A 71 14.56 -11.12 1.58
C ALA A 71 14.53 -10.12 0.42
N VAL A 72 15.52 -10.15 -0.48
CA VAL A 72 15.52 -9.28 -1.66
C VAL A 72 14.33 -9.56 -2.58
N ALA A 73 14.03 -10.84 -2.84
CA ALA A 73 12.89 -11.23 -3.66
C ALA A 73 11.56 -10.75 -3.06
N VAL A 74 11.35 -10.98 -1.76
CA VAL A 74 10.13 -10.57 -1.04
C VAL A 74 10.02 -9.04 -0.99
N PHE A 75 11.11 -8.32 -0.77
CA PHE A 75 11.12 -6.86 -0.82
C PHE A 75 10.70 -6.35 -2.20
N ALA A 76 11.29 -6.89 -3.27
CA ALA A 76 10.99 -6.49 -4.64
C ALA A 76 9.52 -6.77 -5.00
N THR A 77 8.98 -7.95 -4.67
CA THR A 77 7.58 -8.28 -4.96
C THR A 77 6.60 -7.47 -4.12
N LEU A 78 6.89 -7.24 -2.84
CA LEU A 78 6.05 -6.42 -1.97
C LEU A 78 6.02 -4.96 -2.45
N LEU A 79 7.18 -4.40 -2.80
CA LEU A 79 7.28 -3.04 -3.34
C LEU A 79 6.50 -2.93 -4.66
N ALA A 80 6.73 -3.84 -5.60
CA ALA A 80 6.03 -3.84 -6.89
C ALA A 80 4.52 -3.99 -6.71
N GLY A 81 4.07 -4.91 -5.86
CA GLY A 81 2.65 -5.11 -5.55
C GLY A 81 2.00 -3.89 -4.92
N THR A 82 2.71 -3.22 -4.01
CA THR A 82 2.19 -2.02 -3.33
C THR A 82 2.14 -0.81 -4.26
N VAL A 83 3.15 -0.63 -5.13
CA VAL A 83 3.13 0.40 -6.18
C VAL A 83 2.01 0.14 -7.17
N ALA A 84 1.84 -1.11 -7.62
CA ALA A 84 0.74 -1.48 -8.51
C ALA A 84 -0.63 -1.22 -7.87
N PHE A 85 -0.81 -1.60 -6.60
CA PHE A 85 -2.04 -1.32 -5.85
C PHE A 85 -2.32 0.18 -5.76
N SER A 86 -1.30 1.00 -5.49
CA SER A 86 -1.44 2.46 -5.44
C SER A 86 -1.82 3.08 -6.79
N LEU A 87 -1.25 2.59 -7.89
CA LEU A 87 -1.55 3.07 -9.24
C LEU A 87 -2.97 2.68 -9.68
N ILE A 88 -3.37 1.43 -9.42
CA ILE A 88 -4.65 0.88 -9.85
C ILE A 88 -5.78 1.38 -8.94
N GLY A 89 -5.55 1.42 -7.63
CA GLY A 89 -6.55 1.81 -6.64
C GLY A 89 -6.97 3.27 -6.75
N GLN A 90 -6.09 4.15 -7.23
CA GLN A 90 -6.33 5.59 -7.32
C GLN A 90 -7.54 5.94 -8.24
N PRO A 91 -7.61 5.52 -9.51
CA PRO A 91 -8.78 5.75 -10.35
C PRO A 91 -10.08 5.18 -9.76
N PHE A 92 -10.04 3.95 -9.26
CA PHE A 92 -11.21 3.30 -8.67
C PHE A 92 -11.73 4.04 -7.42
N ALA A 93 -10.82 4.52 -6.56
CA ALA A 93 -11.19 5.31 -5.39
C ALA A 93 -11.79 6.67 -5.80
N ALA A 94 -11.25 7.32 -6.84
CA ALA A 94 -11.78 8.56 -7.38
C ALA A 94 -13.20 8.36 -7.95
N HIS A 95 -13.42 7.33 -8.77
CA HIS A 95 -14.75 6.97 -9.30
C HIS A 95 -15.75 6.66 -8.19
N ARG A 96 -15.32 5.93 -7.15
CA ARG A 96 -16.15 5.66 -5.98
C ARG A 96 -16.50 6.93 -5.22
N ALA A 97 -15.56 7.85 -5.06
CA ALA A 97 -15.84 9.13 -4.42
C ALA A 97 -16.85 9.95 -5.24
N ALA A 98 -16.69 9.99 -6.56
CA ALA A 98 -17.62 10.65 -7.47
C ALA A 98 -19.02 10.02 -7.44
N SER A 99 -19.13 8.69 -7.40
CA SER A 99 -20.43 8.00 -7.29
C SER A 99 -21.15 8.25 -5.95
N MET A 100 -20.40 8.63 -4.91
CA MET A 100 -20.94 9.11 -3.63
C MET A 100 -21.24 10.62 -3.63
N GLY A 101 -21.19 11.29 -4.79
CA GLY A 101 -21.48 12.72 -4.94
C GLY A 101 -20.38 13.66 -4.44
N ARG A 102 -19.16 13.15 -4.18
CA ARG A 102 -18.04 13.99 -3.73
C ARG A 102 -17.35 14.65 -4.91
N GLY A 103 -17.10 15.95 -4.81
CA GLY A 103 -16.32 16.69 -5.79
C GLY A 103 -14.84 16.30 -5.78
N LYS A 104 -14.16 16.51 -6.92
CA LYS A 104 -12.72 16.23 -7.08
C LYS A 104 -11.84 16.94 -6.07
N GLU A 105 -12.12 18.21 -5.77
CA GLU A 105 -11.36 18.97 -4.78
C GLU A 105 -11.49 18.39 -3.37
N GLU A 106 -12.69 17.97 -2.99
CA GLU A 106 -12.91 17.31 -1.70
C GLU A 106 -12.16 15.99 -1.62
N TYR A 107 -12.21 15.19 -2.70
CA TYR A 107 -11.46 13.94 -2.80
C TYR A 107 -9.96 14.18 -2.62
N LEU A 108 -9.37 15.10 -3.39
CA LEU A 108 -7.94 15.41 -3.30
C LEU A 108 -7.53 15.96 -1.93
N ARG A 109 -8.39 16.75 -1.28
CA ARG A 109 -8.15 17.22 0.10
C ARG A 109 -8.08 16.04 1.07
N ARG A 110 -8.98 15.06 0.95
CA ARG A 110 -8.96 13.84 1.78
C ARG A 110 -7.74 12.97 1.48
N GLU A 111 -7.35 12.81 0.22
CA GLU A 111 -6.15 12.04 -0.12
C GLU A 111 -4.86 12.67 0.42
N ARG A 112 -4.78 14.00 0.53
CA ARG A 112 -3.66 14.66 1.22
C ARG A 112 -3.63 14.32 2.71
N VAL A 113 -4.78 14.27 3.36
CA VAL A 113 -4.87 13.82 4.77
C VAL A 113 -4.45 12.36 4.90
N TRP A 114 -4.92 11.48 4.00
CA TRP A 114 -4.49 10.09 3.94
C TRP A 114 -2.99 9.93 3.74
N ALA A 115 -2.37 10.77 2.90
CA ALA A 115 -0.93 10.76 2.69
C ALA A 115 -0.17 11.09 3.98
N VAL A 116 -0.57 12.16 4.69
CA VAL A 116 0.07 12.59 5.94
C VAL A 116 -0.14 11.57 7.06
N VAL A 117 -1.39 11.17 7.29
CA VAL A 117 -1.73 10.17 8.32
C VAL A 117 -1.08 8.83 7.99
N GLY A 118 -1.09 8.42 6.72
CA GLY A 118 -0.45 7.20 6.25
C GLY A 118 1.06 7.20 6.49
N ALA A 119 1.75 8.32 6.27
CA ALA A 119 3.16 8.44 6.59
C ALA A 119 3.43 8.28 8.09
N VAL A 120 2.64 8.94 8.95
CA VAL A 120 2.79 8.81 10.41
C VAL A 120 2.54 7.37 10.87
N VAL A 121 1.48 6.73 10.37
CA VAL A 121 1.15 5.34 10.71
C VAL A 121 2.22 4.37 10.21
N ALA A 122 2.70 4.54 8.97
CA ALA A 122 3.75 3.68 8.42
C ALA A 122 5.05 3.78 9.24
N LEU A 123 5.45 4.99 9.63
CA LEU A 123 6.61 5.20 10.51
C LEU A 123 6.43 4.52 11.88
N ALA A 124 5.23 4.66 12.48
CA ALA A 124 4.92 4.02 13.75
C ALA A 124 4.97 2.48 13.64
N VAL A 125 4.40 1.91 12.58
CA VAL A 125 4.43 0.46 12.32
C VAL A 125 5.86 -0.04 12.17
N VAL A 126 6.69 0.65 11.37
CA VAL A 126 8.11 0.28 11.19
C VAL A 126 8.86 0.35 12.52
N ALA A 127 8.66 1.41 13.32
CA ALA A 127 9.31 1.55 14.62
C ALA A 127 8.89 0.44 15.60
N LEU A 128 7.59 0.12 15.67
CA LEU A 128 7.06 -0.93 16.54
C LEU A 128 7.53 -2.32 16.11
N ALA A 129 7.51 -2.63 14.80
CA ALA A 129 8.01 -3.89 14.27
C ALA A 129 9.51 -4.05 14.54
N THR A 130 10.29 -2.97 14.34
CA THR A 130 11.71 -2.95 14.64
C THR A 130 11.97 -3.19 16.13
N TYR A 131 11.25 -2.49 17.01
CA TYR A 131 11.36 -2.68 18.46
C TYR A 131 11.00 -4.12 18.87
N TYR A 132 9.90 -4.65 18.35
CA TYR A 132 9.50 -6.03 18.59
C TYR A 132 10.60 -7.01 18.19
N ASN A 133 11.15 -6.90 16.98
CA ASN A 133 12.17 -7.81 16.47
C ASN A 133 13.51 -7.69 17.21
N LEU A 134 13.91 -6.50 17.64
CA LEU A 134 15.20 -6.29 18.30
C LEU A 134 15.16 -6.55 19.82
N VAL A 135 14.04 -6.31 20.48
CA VAL A 135 13.95 -6.29 21.94
C VAL A 135 13.11 -7.44 22.49
N LEU A 136 11.91 -7.66 21.93
CA LEU A 136 10.96 -8.62 22.50
C LEU A 136 11.16 -10.03 21.94
N ARG A 137 11.26 -10.15 20.62
CA ARG A 137 11.35 -11.43 19.92
C ARG A 137 12.53 -12.30 20.38
N PRO A 138 13.74 -11.77 20.64
CA PRO A 138 14.85 -12.59 21.14
C PRO A 138 14.59 -13.13 22.56
N THR A 139 13.80 -12.42 23.37
CA THR A 139 13.46 -12.83 24.75
C THR A 139 12.29 -13.82 24.82
N ALA A 140 11.47 -13.91 23.77
CA ALA A 140 10.26 -14.74 23.77
C ALA A 140 10.53 -16.26 23.66
N GLY A 141 11.80 -16.67 23.50
CA GLY A 141 12.24 -18.07 23.48
C GLY A 141 13.42 -18.37 24.41
N ALA A 142 13.71 -17.47 25.36
CA ALA A 142 14.73 -17.64 26.40
C ALA A 142 14.12 -18.17 27.71
#